data_AF-A0A3D4D8J8-F1
#
_entry.id   AF-A0A3D4D8J8-F1
#
_cell.length_a   1.000
_cell.length_b   1.000
_cell.length_c   1.000
_cell.angle_alpha   90.00
_cell.angle_beta   90.00
_cell.angle_gamma   90.00
#
_symmetry.space_group_name_H-M   'P 1'
#
loop_
_entity.id
_entity.type
_entity.pdbx_description
1 polymer ?
#
loop_
_entity_poly.entity_id
_entity_poly.type
_entity_poly.pdbx_seq_one_letter_code
_entity_poly.pdbx_strand_id
1 'polypeptide(L)'
;FGADGGYSFISALAESNKLAVKSLAELEQKLRTRGLRPVILTGHTGWTDDLYFAFAHRDKLCSPFKKKVHDPSAPYDAYDESDDTDENAKRGFLPPVQKI
;
A
#
# COMPACT_ATOMS: atom_id res chain seq x y z
N PHE A 1 0.25 3.11 1.46
CA PHE A 1 -1.16 3.21 1.83
C PHE A 1 -1.39 4.57 2.46
N GLY A 2 -2.58 5.13 2.36
CA GLY A 2 -2.98 6.23 3.23
C GLY A 2 -3.35 5.69 4.61
N ALA A 3 -3.50 6.57 5.60
CA ALA A 3 -3.99 6.23 6.93
C ALA A 3 -5.38 5.54 6.92
N ASP A 4 -6.16 5.79 5.87
CA ASP A 4 -7.51 5.26 5.64
C ASP A 4 -7.56 4.09 4.65
N GLY A 5 -6.42 3.66 4.10
CA GLY A 5 -6.32 2.49 3.21
C GLY A 5 -5.66 2.76 1.87
N GLY A 6 -5.76 1.79 0.96
CA GLY A 6 -5.13 1.86 -0.35
C GLY A 6 -5.90 2.68 -1.38
N TYR A 7 -5.18 3.60 -2.02
CA TYR A 7 -5.63 4.41 -3.13
C TYR A 7 -5.15 3.82 -4.47
N SER A 8 -5.74 4.29 -5.56
CA SER A 8 -5.21 4.04 -6.90
C SER A 8 -3.83 4.70 -7.09
N PHE A 9 -3.17 4.37 -8.20
CA PHE A 9 -1.82 4.84 -8.54
C PHE A 9 -1.67 6.36 -8.44
N ILE A 10 -0.43 6.82 -8.20
CA ILE A 10 -0.07 8.24 -8.19
C ILE A 10 -0.49 8.84 -9.54
N SER A 11 -1.47 9.75 -9.51
CA SER A 11 -2.19 10.17 -10.70
C SER A 11 -1.32 10.87 -11.75
N ALA A 12 -0.23 11.51 -11.28
CA ALA A 12 0.75 12.18 -12.13
C ALA A 12 1.72 11.22 -12.82
N LEU A 13 1.81 9.96 -12.36
CA LEU A 13 2.71 8.94 -12.90
C LEU A 13 1.97 7.88 -13.73
N ALA A 14 0.63 7.90 -13.70
CA ALA A 14 -0.17 6.97 -14.47
C ALA A 14 -0.30 7.45 -15.93
N GLU A 15 0.10 6.62 -16.88
CA GLU A 15 -0.16 6.84 -18.32
C GLU A 15 -1.67 7.03 -18.59
N SER A 16 -2.50 6.27 -17.88
CA SER A 16 -3.96 6.41 -17.90
C SER A 16 -4.56 6.12 -16.52
N ASN A 17 -5.08 7.16 -15.89
CA ASN A 17 -5.79 7.08 -14.61
C ASN A 17 -7.03 6.16 -14.68
N LYS A 18 -7.74 6.16 -15.82
CA LYS A 18 -8.88 5.26 -16.04
C LYS A 18 -8.45 3.80 -16.10
N LEU A 19 -7.34 3.51 -16.77
CA LEU A 19 -6.80 2.15 -16.85
C LEU A 19 -6.29 1.68 -15.49
N ALA A 20 -5.58 2.52 -14.75
CA ALA A 20 -5.11 2.24 -13.40
C ALA A 20 -6.23 1.80 -12.45
N VAL A 21 -7.32 2.57 -12.37
CA VAL A 21 -8.50 2.23 -11.55
C VAL A 21 -9.14 0.92 -12.01
N LYS A 22 -9.32 0.73 -13.32
CA LYS A 22 -9.89 -0.51 -13.88
C LYS A 22 -9.04 -1.73 -13.52
N SER A 23 -7.73 -1.65 -13.72
CA SER A 23 -6.78 -2.72 -13.43
C SER A 23 -6.77 -3.10 -11.95
N LEU A 24 -6.84 -2.10 -11.06
CA LEU A 24 -6.87 -2.35 -9.61
C LEU A 24 -8.17 -3.04 -9.17
N ALA A 25 -9.31 -2.66 -9.74
CA ALA A 25 -10.58 -3.32 -9.50
C ALA A 25 -10.60 -4.78 -10.01
N GLU A 26 -10.06 -5.03 -11.20
CA GLU A 26 -9.94 -6.38 -11.75
C GLU A 26 -9.00 -7.26 -10.90
N LEU A 27 -7.91 -6.69 -10.37
CA LEU A 27 -7.00 -7.40 -9.47
C LEU A 27 -7.73 -7.84 -8.20
N GLU A 28 -8.45 -6.94 -7.53
CA GLU A 28 -9.21 -7.28 -6.34
C GLU A 28 -10.23 -8.40 -6.61
N GLN A 29 -10.98 -8.28 -7.71
CA GLN A 29 -11.96 -9.30 -8.09
C GLN A 29 -11.29 -10.65 -8.32
N LYS A 30 -10.16 -10.68 -9.04
CA LYS A 30 -9.37 -11.90 -9.28
C LYS A 30 -8.87 -12.54 -7.99
N LEU A 31 -8.40 -11.74 -7.02
CA LEU A 31 -7.95 -12.24 -5.72
C LEU A 31 -9.12 -12.86 -4.93
N ARG A 32 -10.25 -12.15 -4.84
CA ARG A 32 -11.44 -12.60 -4.10
C ARG A 32 -12.06 -13.85 -4.71
N THR A 33 -12.27 -13.89 -6.02
CA THR A 33 -12.87 -15.04 -6.70
C THR A 33 -12.02 -16.31 -6.58
N ARG A 34 -10.70 -16.15 -6.51
CA ARG A 34 -9.76 -17.28 -6.33
C ARG A 34 -9.52 -17.63 -4.86
N GLY A 35 -10.14 -16.92 -3.91
CA GLY A 35 -9.90 -17.12 -2.47
C GLY A 35 -8.47 -16.82 -2.04
N LEU A 36 -7.72 -16.03 -2.81
CA LEU A 36 -6.32 -15.71 -2.52
C LEU A 36 -6.24 -14.60 -1.48
N ARG A 37 -5.33 -14.77 -0.51
CA ARG A 37 -5.00 -13.78 0.52
C ARG A 37 -3.50 -13.49 0.49
N PRO A 38 -3.01 -12.77 -0.54
CA PRO A 38 -1.61 -12.39 -0.61
C PRO A 38 -1.29 -11.36 0.48
N VAL A 39 -0.03 -11.34 0.92
CA VAL A 39 0.54 -10.18 1.59
C VAL A 39 0.83 -9.11 0.54
N ILE A 40 0.29 -7.92 0.74
CA ILE A 40 0.47 -6.77 -0.15
C ILE A 40 1.53 -5.86 0.47
N LEU A 41 2.66 -5.74 -0.23
CA LEU A 41 3.79 -4.91 0.15
C LEU A 41 3.71 -3.56 -0.57
N THR A 42 4.02 -2.49 0.14
CA THR A 42 4.11 -1.13 -0.41
C THR A 42 5.45 -0.53 -0.03
N GLY A 43 6.09 0.15 -0.98
CA GLY A 43 7.45 0.68 -0.76
C GLY A 43 7.56 1.77 0.30
N HIS A 44 6.47 2.41 0.73
CA HIS A 44 6.51 3.61 1.59
C HIS A 44 5.65 3.51 2.85
N THR A 45 4.93 2.41 3.05
CA THR A 45 4.12 2.24 4.27
C THR A 45 4.20 0.83 4.86
N GLY A 46 4.98 -0.08 4.28
CA GLY A 46 5.03 -1.47 4.76
C GLY A 46 3.97 -2.36 4.11
N TRP A 47 3.31 -3.22 4.90
CA TRP A 47 2.53 -4.34 4.38
C TRP A 47 1.16 -4.54 5.03
N THR A 48 0.26 -5.23 4.33
CA THR A 48 -1.04 -5.66 4.85
C THR A 48 -1.50 -6.96 4.16
N ASP A 49 -2.24 -7.81 4.87
CA ASP A 49 -2.96 -8.96 4.34
C ASP A 49 -4.49 -8.73 4.27
N ASP A 50 -4.96 -7.55 4.69
CA ASP A 50 -6.36 -7.14 4.63
C ASP A 50 -6.69 -6.54 3.26
N LEU A 51 -7.33 -7.34 2.40
CA LEU A 51 -7.82 -6.90 1.10
C LEU A 51 -8.85 -5.77 1.20
N TYR A 52 -9.64 -5.66 2.27
CA TYR A 52 -10.57 -4.54 2.40
C TYR A 52 -9.83 -3.23 2.62
N PHE A 53 -8.79 -3.24 3.46
CA PHE A 53 -7.94 -2.08 3.67
C PHE A 53 -7.12 -1.73 2.42
N ALA A 54 -6.50 -2.72 1.79
CA ALA A 54 -5.66 -2.51 0.62
C ALA A 54 -6.40 -1.93 -0.60
N PHE A 55 -7.70 -2.22 -0.72
CA PHE A 55 -8.54 -1.77 -1.85
C PHE A 55 -9.60 -0.73 -1.46
N ALA A 56 -9.55 -0.16 -0.24
CA ALA A 56 -10.58 0.73 0.32
C ALA A 56 -10.91 1.96 -0.56
N HIS A 57 -9.94 2.49 -1.30
CA HIS A 57 -10.06 3.69 -2.13
C HIS A 57 -9.56 3.45 -3.55
N ARG A 58 -9.72 2.23 -4.08
CA ARG A 58 -9.27 1.83 -5.42
C ARG A 58 -9.78 2.71 -6.57
N ASP A 59 -10.92 3.36 -6.38
CA ASP A 59 -11.56 4.28 -7.32
C ASP A 59 -11.09 5.73 -7.17
N LYS A 60 -10.41 6.06 -6.08
CA LYS A 60 -9.87 7.40 -5.81
C LYS A 60 -8.42 7.46 -6.27
N LEU A 61 -8.10 8.53 -7.00
CA LEU A 61 -6.73 8.80 -7.42
C LEU A 61 -5.88 9.27 -6.25
N CYS A 62 -4.65 8.77 -6.16
CA CYS A 62 -3.65 9.31 -5.25
C CYS A 62 -3.08 10.61 -5.83
N SER A 63 -3.40 11.75 -5.20
CA SER A 63 -2.86 13.06 -5.61
C SER A 63 -1.52 13.31 -4.91
N PRO A 64 -0.39 13.39 -5.62
CA PRO A 64 0.92 13.61 -5.02
C PRO A 64 1.10 15.02 -4.41
N PHE A 65 0.17 15.95 -4.70
CA PHE A 65 0.26 17.35 -4.28
C PHE A 65 -0.52 17.67 -2.99
N LYS A 66 -1.33 16.74 -2.47
CA LYS A 66 -2.08 16.95 -1.23
C LYS A 66 -1.35 16.31 -0.06
N LYS A 67 -0.54 17.13 0.63
CA LYS A 67 0.20 16.87 1.88
C LYS A 67 1.16 15.67 1.83
N LYS A 68 2.43 15.93 2.12
CA LYS A 68 3.34 14.92 2.69
C LYS A 68 2.78 14.55 4.06
N VAL A 69 1.94 13.53 4.13
CA VAL A 69 1.60 12.90 5.40
C VAL A 69 2.76 11.96 5.67
N HIS A 70 3.80 12.49 6.31
CA HIS A 70 4.77 11.62 6.97
C HIS A 70 3.98 10.91 8.07
N ASP A 71 3.74 9.63 7.86
CA ASP A 71 3.18 8.77 8.90
C ASP A 71 4.35 8.27 9.73
N PRO A 72 4.59 8.80 10.94
CA PRO A 72 5.69 8.36 11.79
C PRO A 72 5.47 6.94 12.31
N SER A 73 4.28 6.36 12.12
CA SER A 73 3.99 4.97 12.42
C SER A 73 4.17 4.04 11.22
N ALA A 74 4.51 4.58 10.04
CA ALA A 74 4.84 3.77 8.88
C ALA A 74 6.10 2.95 9.19
N PRO A 75 6.04 1.62 9.15
CA PRO A 75 7.19 0.76 9.45
C PRO A 75 8.33 0.91 8.44
N TYR A 76 8.06 1.54 7.29
CA TYR A 76 9.06 1.91 6.29
C TYR A 76 8.81 3.36 5.88
N ASP A 77 9.69 4.27 6.28
CA ASP A 77 9.64 5.66 5.80
C ASP A 77 10.35 5.85 4.44
N ALA A 78 11.03 4.79 3.96
CA ALA A 78 11.84 4.72 2.74
C ALA A 78 13.03 5.71 2.68
N TYR A 79 13.38 6.33 3.82
CA TYR A 79 14.47 7.31 3.94
C TYR A 79 15.50 6.92 5.01
N ASP A 80 15.08 6.30 6.11
CA ASP A 80 15.96 5.79 7.16
C ASP A 80 16.11 4.27 7.06
N GLU A 81 17.20 3.84 6.44
CA GLU A 81 17.58 2.43 6.28
C GLU A 81 18.52 1.95 7.41
N SER A 82 18.71 2.73 8.49
CA SER A 82 19.71 2.42 9.52
C SER A 82 19.46 1.09 10.24
N ASP A 83 18.22 0.60 10.23
CA ASP A 83 17.81 -0.65 10.87
C ASP A 83 17.71 -1.84 9.89
N ASP A 84 17.97 -1.62 8.59
CA ASP A 84 17.97 -2.65 7.52
C ASP A 84 19.22 -3.55 7.60
N THR A 85 19.33 -4.28 8.71
CA THR A 85 20.41 -5.22 8.99
C THR A 85 19.98 -6.67 8.71
N ASP A 86 20.93 -7.55 8.38
CA ASP A 86 20.68 -8.99 8.23
C ASP A 86 20.09 -9.61 9.52
N GLU A 87 20.55 -9.14 10.68
CA GLU A 87 20.00 -9.57 11.98
C GLU A 87 18.52 -9.21 12.10
N ASN A 88 18.13 -7.96 11.82
CA ASN A 88 16.74 -7.54 11.91
C ASN A 88 15.84 -8.18 10.84
N ALA A 89 16.35 -8.38 9.62
CA ALA A 89 15.61 -9.06 8.56
C ALA A 89 15.20 -10.50 8.95
N LYS A 90 15.95 -11.15 9.84
CA LYS A 90 15.65 -12.50 10.36
C LYS A 90 14.66 -12.51 11.52
N ARG A 91 14.29 -11.35 12.08
CA ARG A 91 13.39 -11.25 13.25
C ARG A 91 11.91 -11.35 12.89
N GLY A 92 11.59 -11.49 11.60
CA GLY A 92 10.23 -11.62 11.08
C GLY A 92 9.70 -10.31 10.51
N PHE A 93 8.41 -10.28 10.18
CA PHE A 93 7.78 -9.08 9.63
C PHE A 93 7.53 -8.03 10.71
N LEU A 94 7.72 -6.76 10.36
CA LEU A 94 7.24 -5.63 11.15
C LEU A 94 5.72 -5.69 11.30
N PRO A 95 5.10 -4.98 12.26
CA PRO A 95 3.65 -4.91 12.35
C PRO A 95 3.00 -4.47 11.03
N PRO A 96 1.83 -5.04 10.65
CA PRO A 96 1.12 -4.59 9.47
C PRO A 96 0.63 -3.16 9.65
N VAL A 97 0.36 -2.47 8.54
CA VAL A 97 -0.23 -1.13 8.56
C VAL A 97 -1.59 -1.20 9.25
N GLN A 98 -1.75 -0.44 10.35
CA GLN A 98 -2.98 -0.40 11.12
C GLN A 98 -3.91 0.72 10.64
N LYS A 99 -5.22 0.53 10.79
CA LYS A 99 -6.19 1.62 10.72
C LYS A 99 -5.91 2.58 11.88
N ILE A 100 -5.69 3.86 11.57
CA ILE A 100 -5.69 4.93 12.58
C ILE A 100 -7.13 5.31 12.91
#